data_AF-A0A1L5KJU1-F1
#
_entry.id   AF-A0A1L5KJU1-F1
#
_cell.length_a   1.000
_cell.length_b   1.000
_cell.length_c   1.000
_cell.angle_alpha   90.00
_cell.angle_beta   90.00
_cell.angle_gamma   90.00
#
_symmetry.space_group_name_H-M   'P 1'
#
loop_
_entity.id
_entity.type
_entity.pdbx_description
1 polymer ?
#
loop_
_entity_poly.entity_id
_entity_poly.type
_entity_poly.pdbx_seq_one_letter_code
_entity_poly.pdbx_strand_id
1 'polypeptide(L)'
;MDNEMSKYTMENVKWRMEQESLQNAVIQSAVHCYSVEGAYPESLAYLKKHYGITWNEKKYKVSYEVIVKNIRPEVQVILLDE
;
A
#
# COMPACT_ATOMS: atom_id res chain seq x y z
N MET A 1 5.64 -21.08 -27.88
CA MET A 1 6.19 -19.79 -27.43
C MET A 1 5.11 -18.80 -27.03
N ASP A 2 3.94 -18.78 -27.68
CA ASP A 2 2.88 -17.79 -27.38
C ASP A 2 2.20 -17.96 -26.00
N ASN A 3 2.16 -19.18 -25.46
CA ASN A 3 1.49 -19.47 -24.19
C ASN A 3 2.28 -18.99 -22.95
N GLU A 4 3.60 -18.95 -23.06
CA GLU A 4 4.49 -18.61 -21.94
C GLU A 4 4.63 -17.09 -21.76
N MET A 5 4.70 -16.34 -22.87
CA MET A 5 4.65 -14.87 -22.88
C MET A 5 3.31 -14.32 -22.40
N SER A 6 2.20 -15.02 -22.70
CA SER A 6 0.87 -14.67 -22.19
C SER A 6 0.79 -14.82 -20.67
N LYS A 7 1.31 -15.92 -20.12
CA LYS A 7 1.36 -16.16 -18.67
C LYS A 7 2.19 -15.10 -17.93
N TYR A 8 3.40 -14.79 -18.40
CA TYR A 8 4.26 -13.77 -17.80
C TYR A 8 3.61 -12.38 -17.79
N THR A 9 2.88 -12.04 -18.86
CA THR A 9 2.14 -10.78 -18.94
C THR A 9 1.01 -10.73 -17.91
N MET A 10 0.23 -11.81 -17.78
CA MET A 10 -0.86 -11.92 -16.81
C MET A 10 -0.35 -11.84 -15.36
N GLU A 11 0.77 -12.50 -15.07
CA GLU A 11 1.42 -12.50 -13.76
C GLU A 11 1.88 -11.08 -13.36
N ASN A 12 2.52 -10.35 -14.28
CA ASN A 12 2.92 -8.95 -14.08
C ASN A 12 1.73 -8.00 -13.91
N VAL A 13 0.62 -8.24 -14.62
CA VAL A 13 -0.62 -7.45 -14.44
C VAL A 13 -1.18 -7.71 -13.04
N LYS A 14 -1.23 -8.98 -12.61
CA LYS A 14 -1.71 -9.35 -11.27
C LYS A 14 -0.90 -8.65 -10.18
N TRP A 15 0.42 -8.65 -10.25
CA TRP A 15 1.25 -8.00 -9.23
C TRP A 15 1.07 -6.50 -9.19
N ARG A 16 0.95 -5.84 -10.35
CA ARG A 16 0.65 -4.40 -10.43
C ARG A 16 -0.70 -4.07 -9.81
N MET A 17 -1.73 -4.84 -10.13
CA MET A 17 -3.07 -4.64 -9.53
C MET A 17 -3.05 -4.85 -8.01
N GLU A 18 -2.32 -5.85 -7.51
CA GLU A 18 -2.15 -6.07 -6.08
C GLU A 18 -1.39 -4.92 -5.40
N GLN A 19 -0.33 -4.39 -6.02
CA GLN A 19 0.42 -3.22 -5.53
C GLN A 19 -0.45 -1.97 -5.47
N GLU A 20 -1.18 -1.67 -6.55
CA GLU A 20 -2.08 -0.51 -6.63
C GLU A 20 -3.22 -0.63 -5.62
N SER A 21 -3.81 -1.82 -5.47
CA SER A 21 -4.86 -2.07 -4.48
C SER A 21 -4.36 -1.84 -3.06
N LEU A 22 -3.17 -2.34 -2.73
CA LEU A 22 -2.55 -2.14 -1.42
C LEU A 22 -2.23 -0.66 -1.18
N GLN A 23 -1.66 0.04 -2.16
CA GLN A 23 -1.35 1.47 -2.06
C GLN A 23 -2.63 2.28 -1.80
N ASN A 24 -3.68 2.00 -2.56
CA ASN A 24 -4.98 2.66 -2.40
C ASN A 24 -5.59 2.38 -1.02
N ALA A 25 -5.51 1.15 -0.51
CA ALA A 25 -6.01 0.81 0.82
C ALA A 25 -5.30 1.60 1.93
N VAL A 26 -3.98 1.76 1.85
CA VAL A 26 -3.19 2.56 2.80
C VAL A 26 -3.56 4.03 2.72
N ILE A 27 -3.68 4.60 1.51
CA ILE A 27 -4.09 5.99 1.32
C ILE A 27 -5.50 6.23 1.88
N GLN A 28 -6.47 5.38 1.56
CA GLN A 28 -7.85 5.52 2.02
C GLN A 28 -7.94 5.43 3.55
N SER A 29 -7.16 4.55 4.17
CA SER A 29 -7.12 4.44 5.63
C SER A 29 -6.51 5.69 6.28
N ALA A 30 -5.47 6.27 5.69
CA ALA A 30 -4.90 7.53 6.16
C ALA A 30 -5.89 8.71 6.02
N VAL A 31 -6.63 8.76 4.91
CA VAL A 31 -7.70 9.75 4.70
C VAL A 31 -8.86 9.54 5.69
N HIS A 32 -9.23 8.29 5.97
CA HIS A 32 -10.25 7.97 6.96
C HIS A 32 -9.82 8.47 8.35
N CYS A 33 -8.56 8.21 8.73
CA CYS A 33 -7.97 8.73 9.97
C CYS A 33 -8.04 10.25 10.06
N TYR A 34 -7.64 10.97 9.02
CA TYR A 34 -7.76 12.42 9.00
C TYR A 34 -9.22 12.89 9.15
N SER A 35 -10.16 12.19 8.52
CA SER A 35 -11.58 12.55 8.55
C SER A 35 -12.22 12.34 9.92
N VAL A 36 -11.79 11.32 10.67
CA VAL A 36 -12.38 10.95 11.96
C VAL A 36 -11.62 11.51 13.17
N GLU A 37 -10.30 11.66 13.07
CA GLU A 37 -9.41 12.07 14.17
C GLU A 37 -8.85 13.50 13.97
N GLY A 38 -9.03 14.10 12.79
CA GLY A 38 -8.55 15.45 12.49
C GLY A 38 -7.05 15.56 12.20
N ALA A 39 -6.35 14.43 12.05
CA ALA A 39 -4.93 14.36 11.71
C ALA A 39 -4.60 13.09 10.93
N TYR A 40 -3.56 13.16 10.07
CA TYR A 40 -3.05 11.98 9.40
C TYR A 40 -2.29 11.08 10.39
N PRO A 41 -2.28 9.75 10.18
CA PRO A 41 -1.59 8.83 11.07
C PRO A 41 -0.09 9.11 11.12
N GLU A 42 0.48 9.08 12.33
CA GLU A 42 1.91 9.33 12.55
C GLU A 42 2.81 8.21 12.00
N SER A 43 2.25 7.02 11.75
CA SER A 43 3.02 5.89 11.22
C SER A 43 2.12 4.85 10.54
N LEU A 44 2.75 4.02 9.71
CA LEU A 44 2.12 2.82 9.16
C LEU A 44 1.68 1.84 10.26
N ALA A 45 2.42 1.76 11.37
CA ALA A 45 2.05 0.90 12.50
C ALA A 45 0.71 1.32 13.13
N TYR A 46 0.43 2.62 13.19
CA TYR A 46 -0.87 3.13 13.65
C TYR A 46 -2.00 2.62 12.75
N LEU A 47 -1.84 2.70 11.44
CA LEU A 47 -2.81 2.19 10.47
C LEU A 47 -3.05 0.68 10.61
N LYS A 48 -2.00 -0.12 10.81
CA LYS A 48 -2.16 -1.58 11.02
C LYS A 48 -2.96 -1.89 12.29
N LYS A 49 -2.69 -1.17 13.37
CA LYS A 49 -3.32 -1.40 14.69
C LYS A 49 -4.76 -0.90 14.76
N HIS A 50 -5.05 0.26 14.17
CA HIS A 50 -6.32 0.97 14.35
C HIS A 50 -7.26 0.87 13.15
N TYR A 51 -6.72 0.66 11.94
CA TYR A 51 -7.48 0.61 10.68
C TYR A 51 -7.43 -0.77 10.00
N GLY A 52 -6.78 -1.75 10.64
CA GLY A 52 -6.82 -3.16 10.23
C GLY A 52 -6.11 -3.48 8.91
N ILE A 53 -5.22 -2.60 8.44
CA ILE A 53 -4.48 -2.83 7.19
C ILE A 53 -3.53 -4.02 7.37
N THR A 54 -3.61 -4.98 6.44
CA THR A 54 -2.72 -6.13 6.40
C THR A 54 -2.30 -6.41 4.95
N TRP A 55 -1.10 -6.99 4.79
CA TRP A 55 -0.59 -7.46 3.50
C TRP A 55 0.49 -8.53 3.74
N ASN A 56 0.95 -9.18 2.67
CA ASN A 56 2.09 -10.08 2.75
C ASN A 56 3.40 -9.28 2.80
N GLU A 57 3.95 -9.11 4.00
CA GLU A 57 5.22 -8.39 4.23
C GLU A 57 6.45 -9.05 3.62
N LYS A 58 6.38 -10.35 3.27
CA LYS A 58 7.45 -11.02 2.52
C LYS A 58 7.42 -10.65 1.03
N LYS A 59 6.25 -10.28 0.52
CA LYS A 59 6.05 -9.94 -0.89
C LYS A 59 6.10 -8.45 -1.16
N TYR A 60 5.62 -7.63 -0.22
CA TYR A 60 5.51 -6.19 -0.40
C TYR A 60 6.10 -5.43 0.77
N LYS A 61 6.90 -4.43 0.44
CA LYS A 61 7.32 -3.38 1.36
C LYS A 61 6.49 -2.12 1.11
N VAL A 62 5.86 -1.62 2.16
CA VAL A 62 5.11 -0.36 2.12
C VAL A 62 5.97 0.73 2.74
N SER A 63 6.35 1.73 1.94
CA SER A 63 6.91 2.99 2.46
C SER A 63 5.76 3.92 2.81
N TYR A 64 5.86 4.56 3.97
CA TYR A 64 4.87 5.50 4.48
C TYR A 64 5.62 6.66 5.13
N GLU A 65 5.69 7.78 4.42
CA GLU A 65 6.47 8.94 4.84
C GLU A 65 5.56 10.07 5.30
N VAL A 66 5.75 10.48 6.56
CA VAL A 66 5.02 11.57 7.19
C VAL A 66 5.93 12.79 7.24
N ILE A 67 5.52 13.87 6.59
CA ILE A 67 6.24 15.15 6.67
C ILE A 67 5.71 15.95 7.87
N VAL A 68 4.39 16.16 7.92
CA VAL A 68 3.67 16.82 9.02
C VAL A 68 2.26 16.26 9.13
N LYS A 69 1.64 16.37 10.31
CA LYS A 69 0.32 15.78 10.64
C LYS A 69 -0.87 16.22 9.77
N ASN A 70 -0.76 17.35 9.05
CA ASN A 70 -1.84 17.91 8.21
C ASN A 70 -1.61 17.73 6.70
N ILE A 71 -0.49 17.13 6.29
CA ILE A 71 -0.22 16.81 4.89
C ILE A 71 -0.37 15.30 4.74
N ARG A 72 -1.07 14.88 3.68
CA ARG A 72 -1.27 13.46 3.39
C ARG A 72 0.10 12.78 3.28
N PRO A 73 0.30 11.64 3.96
CA PRO A 73 1.53 10.87 3.84
C PRO A 73 1.81 10.46 2.39
N GLU A 74 3.08 10.37 2.03
CA GLU A 74 3.48 9.71 0.80
C GLU A 74 3.48 8.20 1.02
N VAL A 75 2.89 7.45 0.09
CA VAL A 75 2.73 6.00 0.19
C VAL A 75 3.23 5.35 -1.08
N GLN A 76 4.16 4.41 -0.94
CA GLN A 76 4.70 3.61 -2.04
C GLN A 76 4.66 2.13 -1.67
N VAL A 77 4.34 1.27 -2.65
CA VAL A 77 4.31 -0.18 -2.48
C VAL A 77 5.31 -0.82 -3.42
N ILE A 78 6.35 -1.41 -2.84
CA ILE A 78 7.47 -2.00 -3.56
C ILE A 78 7.33 -3.51 -3.49
N LEU A 79 7.37 -4.17 -4.65
CA LEU A 79 7.49 -5.62 -4.74
C LEU A 79 8.88 -6.01 -4.25
N LEU A 80 8.95 -6.93 -3.30
CA LEU A 80 10.19 -7.56 -2.87
C LEU A 80 10.40 -8.77 -3.79
N ASP A 81 11.27 -8.63 -4.78
CA ASP A 81 11.78 -9.77 -5.53
C ASP A 81 12.70 -10.58 -4.59
N GLU A 82 12.46 -11.89 -4.48
CA GLU A 82 13.43 -12.83 -3.89
C GLU A 82 14.49 -13.24 -4.91
#